data_AF-A0A7S1MW06-F1
#
_entry.id   AF-A0A7S1MW06-F1
#
_cell.length_a   1.000
_cell.length_b   1.000
_cell.length_c   1.000
_cell.angle_alpha   90.00
_cell.angle_beta   90.00
_cell.angle_gamma   90.00
#
_symmetry.space_group_name_H-M   'P 1'
#
loop_
_entity.id
_entity.type
_entity.pdbx_description
1 polymer ?
#
loop_
_entity_poly.entity_id
_entity_poly.type
_entity_poly.pdbx_seq_one_letter_code
_entity_poly.pdbx_strand_id
1 'polypeptide(L)'
;GLDGAAAGQNRDVRVLIRHLYSSILEGSGLSFSGVFHTGTVTELGREWKMAESMGAVCDRKVVARTTHLVYVARGEGGATEKLVEAVQRGDVQVVAPEWLLACRSAWDKVDEDFVRPRNWEAIRQEAQSRAQQRTQHRDAKKRKIDGEIKCEGKMNEETGDAKERENGQSLLQEVRGLVDDVEEFLSAAGD
;
A
#
# COMPACT_ATOMS: atom_id res chain seq x y z
N GLY A 1 55.77 9.58 29.21
CA GLY A 1 54.71 9.54 30.25
C GLY A 1 53.61 10.44 29.74
N LEU A 2 52.45 9.88 29.41
CA LEU A 2 51.34 9.68 30.34
C LEU A 2 50.91 11.03 30.93
N ASP A 3 49.81 11.56 30.40
CA ASP A 3 48.75 12.19 31.19
C ASP A 3 47.49 12.18 30.33
N GLY A 4 46.90 10.97 30.26
CA GLY A 4 45.53 10.79 29.78
C GLY A 4 44.59 11.47 30.76
N ALA A 5 43.99 12.56 30.33
CA ALA A 5 42.86 13.18 31.00
C ALA A 5 41.72 12.17 31.06
N ALA A 6 41.64 11.46 32.18
CA ALA A 6 40.46 10.72 32.59
C ALA A 6 39.33 11.74 32.75
N ALA A 7 38.59 11.99 31.68
CA ALA A 7 37.30 12.64 31.72
C ALA A 7 36.43 11.77 32.64
N GLY A 8 36.33 12.19 33.90
CA GLY A 8 35.47 11.59 34.91
C GLY A 8 34.06 11.54 34.33
N GLN A 9 33.68 10.35 33.86
CA GLN A 9 32.37 10.06 33.32
C GLN A 9 31.36 10.06 34.46
N ASN A 10 30.96 11.26 34.90
CA ASN A 10 29.69 11.43 35.57
C ASN A 10 28.60 11.28 34.51
N ARG A 11 28.34 10.04 34.06
CA ARG A 11 27.16 9.74 33.23
C ARG A 11 25.96 10.05 34.11
N ASP A 12 25.32 11.19 33.83
CA ASP A 12 24.10 11.58 34.50
C ASP A 12 23.13 10.39 34.49
N VAL A 13 22.76 9.91 35.67
CA VAL A 13 21.84 8.77 35.86
C VAL A 13 20.57 8.99 35.05
N ARG A 14 20.14 10.24 34.86
CA ARG A 14 18.98 10.60 34.02
C ARG A 14 19.20 10.26 32.55
N VAL A 15 20.40 10.44 32.03
CA VAL A 15 20.76 10.09 30.65
C VAL A 15 20.76 8.58 30.48
N LEU A 16 21.34 7.85 31.44
CA LEU A 16 21.34 6.39 31.41
C LEU A 16 19.91 5.84 31.48
N ILE A 17 19.09 6.31 32.42
CA ILE A 17 17.69 5.91 32.56
C ILE A 17 16.93 6.17 31.26
N ARG A 18 17.11 7.34 30.64
CA ARG A 18 16.48 7.65 29.36
C ARG A 18 16.91 6.66 28.27
N HIS A 19 18.19 6.33 28.21
CA HIS A 19 18.71 5.41 27.21
C HIS A 19 18.15 3.99 27.37
N LEU A 20 18.12 3.48 28.60
CA LEU A 20 17.51 2.19 28.94
C LEU A 20 16.01 2.18 28.65
N TYR A 21 15.33 3.29 28.95
CA TYR A 21 13.90 3.40 28.69
C TYR A 21 13.61 3.49 27.18
N SER A 22 14.47 4.16 26.39
CA SER A 22 14.34 4.19 24.94
C SER A 22 14.71 2.88 24.24
N SER A 23 15.40 1.95 24.89
CA SER A 23 15.68 0.65 24.27
C SER A 23 14.51 -0.34 24.35
N ILE A 24 13.45 -0.03 25.09
CA ILE A 24 12.31 -0.93 25.33
C ILE A 24 11.60 -1.32 24.03
N LEU A 25 11.29 -0.33 23.18
CA LEU A 25 10.58 -0.52 21.91
C LEU A 25 11.46 -0.14 20.71
N GLU A 26 12.78 -0.18 20.88
CA GLU A 26 13.71 0.08 19.79
C GLU A 26 13.45 -0.87 18.60
N GLY A 27 13.49 -0.32 17.38
CA GLY A 27 13.16 -1.07 16.16
C GLY A 27 11.67 -1.35 15.93
N SER A 28 10.79 -0.95 16.85
CA SER A 28 9.34 -1.11 16.68
C SER A 28 8.71 0.09 15.96
N GLY A 29 8.15 -0.15 14.78
CA GLY A 29 7.28 0.82 14.09
C GLY A 29 5.83 0.70 14.53
N LEU A 30 5.22 1.77 15.03
CA LEU A 30 3.85 1.77 15.57
C LEU A 30 2.92 2.63 14.74
N SER A 31 1.67 2.19 14.62
CA SER A 31 0.58 2.99 14.08
C SER A 31 -0.64 2.91 14.99
N PHE A 32 -1.50 3.93 14.94
CA PHE A 32 -2.67 4.04 15.82
C PHE A 32 -3.98 4.07 15.03
N SER A 33 -4.98 3.35 15.52
CA SER A 33 -6.32 3.31 14.97
C SER A 33 -7.38 3.33 16.07
N GLY A 34 -8.32 4.26 15.99
CA GLY A 34 -9.43 4.37 16.97
C GLY A 34 -9.05 5.01 18.30
N VAL A 35 -7.75 5.09 18.64
CA VAL A 35 -7.21 5.63 19.90
C VAL A 35 -7.48 7.14 20.08
N PHE A 36 -7.35 7.91 19.01
CA PHE A 36 -7.50 9.37 19.06
C PHE A 36 -8.87 9.82 18.55
N HIS A 37 -9.39 10.91 19.12
CA HIS A 37 -10.62 11.54 18.66
C HIS A 37 -10.43 12.11 17.25
N THR A 38 -11.51 12.13 16.47
CA THR A 38 -11.46 12.71 15.12
C THR A 38 -11.18 14.21 15.21
N GLY A 39 -10.12 14.69 14.55
CA GLY A 39 -9.74 16.11 14.54
C GLY A 39 -8.61 16.50 15.51
N THR A 40 -8.15 15.60 16.38
CA THR A 40 -6.99 15.87 17.23
C THR A 40 -5.68 15.53 16.52
N VAL A 41 -4.63 16.32 16.76
CA VAL A 41 -3.27 16.03 16.29
C VAL A 41 -2.77 14.77 17.01
N THR A 42 -2.61 13.68 16.26
CA THR A 42 -2.28 12.36 16.79
C THR A 42 -0.94 12.33 17.54
N GLU A 43 0.03 13.10 17.09
CA GLU A 43 1.39 13.20 17.63
C GLU A 43 1.43 13.91 18.99
N LEU A 44 0.39 14.66 19.31
CA LEU A 44 0.26 15.28 20.63
C LEU A 44 -0.37 14.33 21.65
N GLY A 45 -0.89 13.19 21.20
CA GLY A 45 -1.55 12.18 22.02
C GLY A 45 -0.62 11.55 23.06
N ARG A 46 -1.21 11.17 24.19
CA ARG A 46 -0.47 10.58 25.31
C ARG A 46 0.19 9.25 24.91
N GLU A 47 -0.54 8.43 24.17
CA GLU A 47 -0.12 7.11 23.71
C GLU A 47 1.00 7.22 22.67
N TRP A 48 0.93 8.22 21.79
CA TRP A 48 1.97 8.51 20.80
C TRP A 48 3.29 8.88 21.48
N LYS A 49 3.25 9.90 22.37
CA LYS A 49 4.44 10.35 23.10
C LYS A 49 5.01 9.26 24.00
N MET A 50 4.14 8.43 24.58
CA MET A 50 4.56 7.31 25.41
C MET A 50 5.35 6.28 24.59
N ALA A 51 4.85 5.92 23.41
CA ALA A 51 5.56 5.02 22.50
C ALA A 51 6.92 5.60 22.08
N GLU A 52 6.98 6.86 21.64
CA GLU A 52 8.24 7.52 21.24
C GLU A 52 9.25 7.59 22.38
N SER A 53 8.78 7.84 23.62
CA SER A 53 9.67 7.87 24.78
C SER A 53 10.31 6.52 25.09
N MET A 54 9.68 5.42 24.66
CA MET A 54 10.20 4.06 24.77
C MET A 54 11.03 3.64 23.53
N GLY A 55 11.29 4.57 22.60
CA GLY A 55 12.11 4.33 21.40
C GLY A 55 11.38 3.77 20.18
N ALA A 56 10.05 3.69 20.22
CA ALA A 56 9.27 3.33 19.04
C ALA A 56 9.27 4.46 18.00
N VAL A 57 9.13 4.09 16.73
CA VAL A 57 8.89 5.04 15.63
C VAL A 57 7.40 5.03 15.29
N CYS A 58 6.72 6.15 15.47
CA CYS A 58 5.28 6.25 15.26
C CYS A 58 4.93 6.83 13.89
N ASP A 59 3.90 6.25 13.25
CA ASP A 59 3.40 6.65 11.94
C ASP A 59 1.87 6.84 11.95
N ARG A 60 1.41 7.84 11.18
CA ARG A 60 -0.02 8.08 10.99
C ARG A 60 -0.69 6.98 10.18
N LYS A 61 0.05 6.31 9.29
CA LYS A 61 -0.45 5.26 8.40
C LYS A 61 0.32 3.98 8.66
N VAL A 62 -0.29 2.85 8.30
CA VAL A 62 0.44 1.59 8.23
C VAL A 62 1.41 1.70 7.06
N VAL A 63 2.70 1.56 7.34
CA VAL A 63 3.79 1.65 6.36
C VAL A 63 4.67 0.40 6.49
N ALA A 64 5.59 0.16 5.54
CA ALA A 64 6.40 -1.06 5.54
C ALA A 64 7.10 -1.37 6.88
N ARG A 65 7.61 -0.35 7.58
CA ARG A 65 8.25 -0.51 8.91
C ARG A 65 7.29 -0.71 10.08
N THR A 66 5.98 -0.54 9.87
CA THR A 66 4.98 -0.76 10.91
C THR A 66 4.99 -2.23 11.30
N THR A 67 5.26 -2.48 12.57
CA THR A 67 5.30 -3.80 13.22
C THR A 67 4.08 -3.99 14.13
N HIS A 68 3.57 -2.91 14.72
CA HIS A 68 2.45 -2.96 15.66
C HIS A 68 1.38 -1.93 15.28
N LEU A 69 0.12 -2.35 15.34
CA LEU A 69 -1.04 -1.48 15.25
C LEU A 69 -1.72 -1.42 16.63
N VAL A 70 -1.63 -0.27 17.29
CA VAL A 70 -2.37 0.00 18.52
C VAL A 70 -3.80 0.36 18.14
N TYR A 71 -4.73 -0.53 18.49
CA TYR A 71 -6.11 -0.49 18.01
C TYR A 71 -7.10 -0.46 19.18
N VAL A 72 -8.07 0.46 19.09
CA VAL A 72 -9.25 0.49 19.95
C VAL A 72 -10.49 0.30 19.08
N ALA A 73 -11.31 -0.68 19.44
CA ALA A 73 -12.59 -0.91 18.78
C ALA A 73 -13.55 0.26 19.02
N ARG A 74 -14.16 0.77 17.95
CA ARG A 74 -15.26 1.75 18.04
C ARG A 74 -16.59 1.00 17.97
N GLY A 75 -17.10 0.54 19.11
CA GLY A 75 -18.39 -0.18 19.18
C GLY A 75 -18.32 -1.66 18.80
N GLU A 76 -19.46 -2.25 18.40
CA GLU A 76 -19.62 -3.70 18.15
C GLU A 76 -19.09 -4.19 16.79
N GLY A 77 -18.81 -3.28 15.85
CA GLY A 77 -18.20 -3.57 14.55
C GLY A 77 -17.31 -2.39 14.16
N GLY A 78 -16.06 -2.66 13.77
CA GLY A 78 -15.03 -1.64 13.92
C GLY A 78 -13.79 -1.81 13.06
N ALA A 79 -13.80 -2.71 12.06
CA ALA A 79 -12.67 -2.86 11.16
C ALA A 79 -12.40 -1.56 10.37
N THR A 80 -11.46 -0.75 10.89
CA THR A 80 -11.00 0.47 10.23
C THR A 80 -10.11 0.12 9.05
N GLU A 81 -9.94 1.06 8.13
CA GLU A 81 -9.08 0.86 6.96
C GLU A 81 -7.65 0.45 7.34
N LYS A 82 -7.08 1.05 8.41
CA LYS A 82 -5.75 0.71 8.92
C LYS A 82 -5.69 -0.71 9.49
N LEU A 83 -6.76 -1.16 10.13
CA LEU A 83 -6.85 -2.51 10.67
C LEU A 83 -6.96 -3.54 9.54
N VAL A 84 -7.78 -3.27 8.52
CA VAL A 84 -7.87 -4.08 7.31
C VAL A 84 -6.50 -4.20 6.64
N GLU A 85 -5.78 -3.08 6.50
CA GLU A 85 -4.44 -3.05 5.93
C GLU A 85 -3.43 -3.87 6.75
N ALA A 86 -3.41 -3.69 8.08
CA ALA A 86 -2.53 -4.45 8.97
C ALA A 86 -2.81 -5.97 8.91
N VAL A 87 -4.07 -6.36 8.97
CA VAL A 87 -4.50 -7.77 8.88
C VAL A 87 -4.17 -8.36 7.51
N GLN A 88 -4.34 -7.59 6.44
CA GLN A 88 -4.03 -8.03 5.07
C GLN A 88 -2.54 -8.26 4.85
N ARG A 89 -1.67 -7.48 5.50
CA ARG A 89 -0.21 -7.71 5.45
C ARG A 89 0.22 -8.96 6.21
N GLY A 90 -0.42 -9.24 7.34
CA GLY A 90 -0.20 -10.45 8.14
C GLY A 90 1.10 -10.44 8.99
N ASP A 91 1.98 -9.47 8.80
CA ASP A 91 3.20 -9.25 9.59
C ASP A 91 3.05 -8.18 10.69
N VAL A 92 1.88 -7.53 10.75
CA VAL A 92 1.59 -6.48 11.74
C VAL A 92 0.80 -7.06 12.92
N GLN A 93 1.37 -6.96 14.12
CA GLN A 93 0.70 -7.35 15.36
C GLN A 93 -0.33 -6.28 15.75
N VAL A 94 -1.56 -6.70 16.04
CA VAL A 94 -2.62 -5.79 16.49
C VAL A 94 -2.77 -5.92 17.99
N VAL A 95 -2.50 -4.82 18.70
CA VAL A 95 -2.46 -4.75 20.16
C VAL A 95 -3.41 -3.70 20.69
N ALA A 96 -3.86 -3.85 21.93
CA ALA A 96 -4.64 -2.83 22.64
C ALA A 96 -3.71 -1.76 23.25
N PRO A 97 -4.20 -0.53 23.55
CA PRO A 97 -3.38 0.51 24.22
C PRO A 97 -2.75 0.06 25.54
N GLU A 98 -3.36 -0.90 26.22
CA GLU A 98 -2.87 -1.54 27.44
C GLU A 98 -1.50 -2.17 27.25
N TRP A 99 -1.14 -2.58 26.03
CA TRP A 99 0.18 -3.13 25.71
C TRP A 99 1.28 -2.09 25.93
N LEU A 100 1.05 -0.84 25.51
CA LEU A 100 1.99 0.26 25.77
C LEU A 100 2.15 0.53 27.27
N LEU A 101 1.06 0.43 28.03
CA LEU A 101 1.08 0.58 29.49
C LEU A 101 1.83 -0.57 30.16
N ALA A 102 1.68 -1.78 29.65
CA ALA A 102 2.38 -2.96 30.14
C ALA A 102 3.89 -2.83 29.88
N CYS A 103 4.31 -2.48 28.66
CA CYS A 103 5.72 -2.24 28.33
C CYS A 103 6.34 -1.14 29.22
N ARG A 104 5.59 -0.04 29.42
CA ARG A 104 6.02 1.05 30.30
C ARG A 104 6.18 0.61 31.76
N SER A 105 5.33 -0.29 32.25
CA SER A 105 5.36 -0.73 33.64
C SER A 105 6.45 -1.78 33.88
N ALA A 106 6.67 -2.66 32.89
CA ALA A 106 7.68 -3.71 32.93
C ALA A 106 9.10 -3.19 32.63
N TRP A 107 9.22 -2.04 31.97
CA TRP A 107 10.49 -1.54 31.39
C TRP A 107 11.11 -2.54 30.40
N ASP A 108 10.25 -3.28 29.71
CA ASP A 108 10.64 -4.30 28.75
C ASP A 108 9.53 -4.47 27.70
N LYS A 109 9.87 -5.04 26.55
CA LYS A 109 8.89 -5.34 25.51
C LYS A 109 8.04 -6.53 25.94
N VAL A 110 6.78 -6.26 26.25
CA VAL A 110 5.81 -7.31 26.59
C VAL A 110 5.36 -8.03 25.33
N ASP A 111 5.19 -9.34 25.43
CA ASP A 111 4.65 -10.16 24.34
C ASP A 111 3.23 -9.71 23.98
N GLU A 112 3.02 -9.52 22.68
CA GLU A 112 1.82 -8.98 22.07
C GLU A 112 0.60 -9.90 22.27
N ASP A 113 0.82 -11.21 22.43
CA ASP A 113 -0.26 -12.20 22.57
C ASP A 113 -1.07 -12.04 23.86
N PHE A 114 -0.45 -11.49 24.90
CA PHE A 114 -1.13 -11.26 26.18
C PHE A 114 -2.06 -10.04 26.16
N VAL A 115 -1.93 -9.16 25.16
CA VAL A 115 -2.63 -7.85 25.16
C VAL A 115 -3.28 -7.56 23.80
N ARG A 116 -4.03 -8.53 23.29
CA ARG A 116 -4.88 -8.36 22.11
C ARG A 116 -6.14 -7.55 22.44
N PRO A 117 -6.71 -6.81 21.47
CA PRO A 117 -8.00 -6.14 21.64
C PRO A 117 -9.10 -7.14 22.07
N ARG A 118 -10.05 -6.66 22.88
CA ARG A 118 -11.24 -7.46 23.22
C ARG A 118 -11.96 -7.90 21.94
N ASN A 119 -12.45 -9.13 21.91
CA ASN A 119 -13.11 -9.74 20.75
C ASN A 119 -12.23 -9.76 19.48
N TRP A 120 -10.91 -9.91 19.64
CA TRP A 120 -9.93 -9.92 18.54
C TRP A 120 -10.31 -10.86 17.40
N GLU A 121 -10.80 -12.07 17.68
CA GLU A 121 -11.18 -13.05 16.67
C GLU A 121 -12.25 -12.50 15.70
N ALA A 122 -13.30 -11.88 16.24
CA ALA A 122 -14.39 -11.30 15.46
C ALA A 122 -13.91 -10.10 14.63
N ILE A 123 -13.11 -9.22 15.25
CA ILE A 123 -12.51 -8.05 14.59
C ILE A 123 -11.62 -8.48 13.42
N ARG A 124 -10.81 -9.52 13.63
CA ARG A 124 -9.92 -10.09 12.61
C ARG A 124 -10.70 -10.67 11.44
N GLN A 125 -11.75 -11.46 11.71
CA GLN A 125 -12.60 -12.03 10.67
C GLN A 125 -13.32 -10.94 9.86
N GLU A 126 -13.84 -9.91 10.53
CA GLU A 126 -14.44 -8.75 9.86
C GLU A 126 -13.41 -8.07 8.94
N ALA A 127 -12.21 -7.80 9.44
CA ALA A 127 -11.14 -7.19 8.66
C ALA A 127 -10.75 -8.03 7.43
N GLN A 128 -10.64 -9.36 7.58
CA GLN A 128 -10.36 -10.28 6.48
C GLN A 128 -11.47 -10.27 5.42
N SER A 129 -12.74 -10.31 5.83
CA SER A 129 -13.87 -10.28 4.90
C SER A 129 -13.90 -8.98 4.09
N ARG A 130 -13.65 -7.82 4.73
CA ARG A 130 -13.54 -6.52 4.05
C ARG A 130 -12.36 -6.49 3.07
N ALA A 131 -11.22 -7.08 3.43
CA ALA A 131 -10.06 -7.14 2.55
C ALA A 131 -10.32 -8.00 1.30
N GLN A 132 -11.02 -9.14 1.47
CA GLN A 132 -11.45 -9.99 0.36
C GLN A 132 -12.43 -9.28 -0.58
N GLN A 133 -13.43 -8.59 -0.03
CA GLN A 133 -14.39 -7.80 -0.81
C GLN A 133 -13.69 -6.74 -1.67
N ARG A 134 -12.67 -6.06 -1.12
CA ARG A 134 -11.85 -5.08 -1.86
C ARG A 134 -11.10 -5.70 -3.02
N THR A 135 -10.49 -6.86 -2.80
CA THR A 135 -9.74 -7.57 -3.84
C THR A 135 -10.68 -8.03 -4.95
N GLN A 136 -11.82 -8.63 -4.60
CA GLN A 136 -12.85 -9.05 -5.56
C GLN A 136 -13.38 -7.87 -6.39
N HIS A 137 -13.67 -6.73 -5.75
CA HIS A 137 -14.13 -5.54 -6.46
C HIS A 137 -13.04 -4.99 -7.41
N ARG A 138 -11.77 -4.97 -6.97
CA ARG A 138 -10.63 -4.58 -7.81
C ARG A 138 -10.48 -5.50 -9.02
N ASP A 139 -10.56 -6.81 -8.81
CA ASP A 139 -10.39 -7.82 -9.86
C ASP A 139 -11.59 -7.85 -10.81
N ALA A 140 -12.80 -7.61 -10.31
CA ALA A 140 -13.99 -7.41 -11.15
C ALA A 140 -13.86 -6.16 -12.03
N LYS A 141 -13.37 -5.04 -11.46
CA LYS A 141 -13.13 -3.80 -12.21
C LYS A 141 -12.03 -3.98 -13.26
N LYS A 142 -10.93 -4.64 -12.91
CA LYS A 142 -9.84 -4.97 -13.85
C LYS A 142 -10.35 -5.82 -15.01
N ARG A 143 -11.12 -6.88 -14.74
CA ARG A 143 -11.73 -7.72 -15.80
C ARG A 143 -12.63 -6.94 -16.76
N LYS A 144 -13.36 -5.94 -16.26
CA LYS A 144 -14.18 -5.05 -17.12
C LYS A 144 -13.31 -4.18 -18.02
N ILE A 145 -12.29 -3.53 -17.45
CA ILE A 145 -11.35 -2.68 -18.21
C ILE A 145 -10.60 -3.51 -19.25
N ASP A 146 -10.05 -4.66 -18.86
CA ASP A 146 -9.31 -5.55 -19.77
C ASP A 146 -10.24 -6.09 -20.89
N GLY A 147 -11.52 -6.32 -20.59
CA GLY A 147 -12.52 -6.71 -21.57
C GLY A 147 -12.85 -5.59 -22.57
N GLU A 148 -12.98 -4.35 -22.08
CA GLU A 148 -13.27 -3.17 -22.89
C GLU A 148 -12.12 -2.86 -23.86
N ILE A 149 -10.87 -2.85 -23.37
CA ILE A 149 -9.66 -2.69 -24.20
C ILE A 149 -9.57 -3.77 -25.29
N LYS A 150 -9.92 -5.02 -24.94
CA LYS A 150 -9.91 -6.13 -25.91
C LYS A 150 -10.98 -6.00 -26.99
N CYS A 151 -12.17 -5.50 -26.65
CA CYS A 151 -13.25 -5.28 -27.61
C CYS A 151 -12.91 -4.12 -28.56
N GLU A 152 -12.37 -3.01 -28.03
CA GLU A 152 -11.91 -1.88 -28.85
C GLU A 152 -10.77 -2.29 -29.79
N GLY A 153 -9.81 -3.08 -29.31
CA GLY A 153 -8.73 -3.62 -30.15
C GLY A 153 -9.24 -4.44 -31.33
N LYS A 154 -10.24 -5.31 -31.11
CA LYS A 154 -10.86 -6.11 -32.18
C LYS A 154 -11.62 -5.28 -33.21
N MET A 155 -12.36 -4.26 -32.77
CA MET A 155 -13.09 -3.36 -33.68
C MET A 155 -12.12 -2.55 -34.57
N ASN A 156 -10.98 -2.15 -34.03
CA ASN A 156 -9.98 -1.38 -34.77
C ASN A 156 -9.21 -2.24 -35.77
N GLU A 157 -8.94 -3.51 -35.44
CA GLU A 157 -8.28 -4.48 -36.33
C GLU A 157 -9.16 -4.85 -37.53
N GLU A 158 -10.47 -5.13 -37.31
CA GLU A 158 -11.42 -5.38 -38.41
C GLU A 158 -11.67 -4.13 -39.30
N THR A 159 -11.66 -2.93 -38.71
CA THR A 159 -11.88 -1.68 -39.48
C THR A 159 -10.63 -1.25 -40.26
N GLY A 160 -9.43 -1.54 -39.74
CA GLY A 160 -8.16 -1.27 -40.42
C GLY A 160 -7.97 -2.14 -41.67
N ASP A 161 -8.27 -3.43 -41.56
CA ASP A 161 -8.15 -4.41 -42.67
C ASP A 161 -9.12 -4.10 -43.84
N ALA A 162 -10.30 -3.53 -43.54
CA ALA A 162 -11.26 -3.14 -44.58
C ALA A 162 -10.81 -1.90 -45.37
N LYS A 163 -10.27 -0.89 -44.68
CA LYS A 163 -9.91 0.41 -45.29
C LYS A 163 -8.61 0.34 -46.10
N GLU A 164 -7.66 -0.50 -45.68
CA GLU A 164 -6.40 -0.71 -46.38
C GLU A 164 -6.58 -1.53 -47.68
N ARG A 165 -7.55 -2.46 -47.70
CA ARG A 165 -7.92 -3.24 -48.90
C ARG A 165 -8.64 -2.40 -49.96
N GLU A 166 -9.54 -1.49 -49.60
CA GLU A 166 -10.17 -0.57 -50.56
C GLU A 166 -9.14 0.36 -51.21
N ASN A 167 -8.23 0.94 -50.42
CA ASN A 167 -7.22 1.86 -50.93
C ASN A 167 -6.22 1.15 -51.88
N GLY A 168 -5.85 -0.09 -51.56
CA GLY A 168 -5.01 -0.93 -52.44
C GLY A 168 -5.71 -1.36 -53.73
N GLN A 169 -7.01 -1.63 -53.68
CA GLN A 169 -7.80 -1.96 -54.89
C GLN A 169 -7.97 -0.76 -55.83
N SER A 170 -8.18 0.46 -55.29
CA SER A 170 -8.27 1.68 -56.09
C SER A 170 -6.95 1.97 -56.85
N LEU A 171 -5.80 1.82 -56.18
CA LEU A 171 -4.49 2.03 -56.82
C LEU A 171 -4.20 1.01 -57.94
N LEU A 172 -4.60 -0.25 -57.75
CA LEU A 172 -4.47 -1.28 -58.79
C LEU A 172 -5.36 -1.00 -60.01
N GLN A 173 -6.54 -0.41 -59.80
CA GLN A 173 -7.42 -0.03 -60.90
C GLN A 173 -6.86 1.15 -61.70
N GLU A 174 -6.22 2.12 -61.04
CA GLU A 174 -5.52 3.22 -61.72
C GLU A 174 -4.30 2.74 -62.50
N VAL A 175 -3.46 1.87 -61.91
CA VAL A 175 -2.29 1.31 -62.60
C VAL A 175 -2.70 0.47 -63.80
N ARG A 176 -3.78 -0.30 -63.69
CA ARG A 176 -4.30 -1.08 -64.82
C ARG A 176 -4.77 -0.18 -65.97
N GLY A 177 -5.49 0.91 -65.67
CA GLY A 177 -5.89 1.89 -66.69
C GLY A 177 -4.69 2.49 -67.44
N LEU A 178 -3.61 2.81 -66.73
CA LEU A 178 -2.37 3.30 -67.35
C LEU A 178 -1.68 2.27 -68.25
N VAL A 179 -1.79 0.97 -67.93
CA VAL A 179 -1.24 -0.10 -68.78
C VAL A 179 -2.08 -0.29 -70.03
N ASP A 180 -3.42 -0.25 -69.90
CA ASP A 180 -4.34 -0.33 -71.03
C ASP A 180 -4.15 0.86 -72.01
N ASP A 181 -3.92 2.08 -71.49
CA ASP A 181 -3.62 3.28 -72.30
C ASP A 181 -2.29 3.15 -73.07
N VAL A 182 -1.27 2.51 -72.48
CA VAL A 182 0.02 2.27 -73.14
C VAL A 182 -0.11 1.20 -74.22
N GLU A 183 -0.91 0.15 -74.00
CA GLU A 183 -1.20 -0.87 -75.01
C GLU A 183 -1.99 -0.29 -76.19
N GLU A 184 -2.98 0.59 -75.93
CA GLU A 184 -3.72 1.29 -76.99
C GLU A 184 -2.80 2.21 -77.82
N PHE A 185 -1.88 2.93 -77.17
CA PHE A 185 -0.92 3.80 -77.85
C PHE A 185 0.07 3.02 -78.72
N LEU A 186 0.52 1.85 -78.25
CA LEU A 186 1.40 0.95 -79.04
C LEU A 186 0.65 0.28 -80.19
N SER A 187 -0.65 0.02 -80.05
CA SER A 187 -1.50 -0.50 -81.13
C SER A 187 -1.80 0.54 -82.21
N ALA A 188 -1.82 1.82 -81.88
CA ALA A 188 -2.10 2.92 -82.83
C ALA A 188 -0.86 3.39 -83.62
N ALA A 189 0.36 3.09 -83.13
CA ALA A 189 1.62 3.44 -83.80
C ALA A 189 2.10 2.39 -84.83
N GLY A 190 1.27 1.38 -85.12
CA GLY A 190 1.60 0.21 -85.93
C GLY A 190 1.05 0.19 -87.36
N ASP A 191 0.51 1.30 -87.88
CA ASP A 191 0.08 1.45 -89.30
C ASP A 191 0.85 2.57 -90.00
#